data_AF-A0A959NRB9-F1
#
_entry.id   AF-A0A959NRB9-F1
#
_cell.length_a   1.000
_cell.length_b   1.000
_cell.length_c   1.000
_cell.angle_alpha   90.00
_cell.angle_beta   90.00
_cell.angle_gamma   90.00
#
_symmetry.space_group_name_H-M   'P 1'
#
loop_
_entity.id
_entity.type
_entity.pdbx_description
1 polymer ?
#
loop_
_entity_poly.entity_id
_entity_poly.type
_entity_poly.pdbx_seq_one_letter_code
_entity_poly.pdbx_strand_id
1 'polypeptide(L)'
;MNEKDLAELLKYSNSKELYIVAYDGRIKLLICPFKVVVLSDVALLNKGQIVLVNEVKVTLELITVYIIDGVAYYYYHFDIIYMG
;
A
#
# COMPACT_ATOMS: atom_id res chain seq x y z
N MET A 1 -19.01 10.56 -3.55
CA MET A 1 -17.89 11.51 -3.48
C MET A 1 -17.63 12.02 -4.88
N ASN A 2 -17.54 13.33 -5.10
CA ASN A 2 -17.24 13.89 -6.42
C ASN A 2 -15.72 14.06 -6.60
N GLU A 3 -15.26 14.41 -7.81
CA GLU A 3 -13.82 14.59 -8.10
C GLU A 3 -13.15 15.68 -7.25
N LYS A 4 -13.87 16.75 -6.89
CA LYS A 4 -13.33 17.84 -6.06
C LYS A 4 -13.10 17.37 -4.63
N ASP A 5 -14.07 16.64 -4.07
CA ASP A 5 -13.96 16.06 -2.73
C ASP A 5 -12.77 15.09 -2.65
N LEU A 6 -12.57 14.27 -3.70
CA LEU A 6 -11.43 13.37 -3.80
C LEU A 6 -10.11 14.16 -3.84
N ALA A 7 -10.01 15.16 -4.71
CA ALA A 7 -8.80 15.97 -4.84
C ALA A 7 -8.45 16.69 -3.54
N GLU A 8 -9.44 17.12 -2.76
CA GLU A 8 -9.22 17.74 -1.45
C GLU A 8 -8.67 16.74 -0.43
N LEU A 9 -9.21 15.52 -0.38
CA LEU A 9 -8.69 14.44 0.48
C LEU A 9 -7.23 14.10 0.13
N LEU A 10 -6.92 13.98 -1.16
CA LEU A 10 -5.60 13.58 -1.65
C LEU A 10 -4.50 14.60 -1.35
N LYS A 11 -4.83 15.88 -1.09
CA LYS A 11 -3.83 16.89 -0.68
C LYS A 11 -3.10 16.53 0.61
N TYR A 12 -3.74 15.74 1.47
CA TYR A 12 -3.17 15.30 2.74
C TYR A 12 -2.52 13.91 2.62
N SER A 13 -2.55 13.29 1.44
CA SER A 13 -1.91 12.01 1.20
C SER A 13 -0.44 12.20 0.82
N ASN A 14 0.43 11.36 1.38
CA ASN A 14 1.83 11.28 1.01
C ASN A 14 2.11 9.88 0.47
N SER A 15 2.54 9.79 -0.79
CA SER A 15 2.80 8.50 -1.45
C SER A 15 3.93 7.68 -0.82
N LYS A 16 4.73 8.27 0.09
CA LYS A 16 5.83 7.60 0.78
C LYS A 16 5.47 7.14 2.19
N GLU A 17 4.24 7.35 2.62
CA GLU A 17 3.79 7.08 3.98
C GLU A 17 2.49 6.28 3.97
N LEU A 18 2.39 5.30 4.86
CA LEU A 18 1.15 4.55 5.08
C LEU A 18 0.92 4.37 6.58
N TYR A 19 -0.19 4.90 7.07
CA TYR A 19 -0.66 4.64 8.43
C TYR A 19 -1.45 3.34 8.46
N ILE A 20 -1.06 2.42 9.33
CA ILE A 20 -1.74 1.14 9.55
C ILE A 20 -2.19 1.01 10.99
N VAL A 21 -3.22 0.20 11.22
CA VAL A 21 -3.58 -0.29 12.55
C VAL A 21 -2.85 -1.62 12.75
N ALA A 22 -1.89 -1.64 13.68
CA ALA A 22 -1.17 -2.86 14.01
C ALA A 22 -2.04 -3.80 14.89
N TYR A 23 -1.57 -5.04 15.08
CA TYR A 23 -2.29 -6.06 15.86
C TYR A 23 -2.58 -5.65 17.32
N ASP A 24 -1.79 -4.73 17.87
CA ASP A 24 -1.97 -4.17 19.22
C ASP A 24 -2.97 -3.00 19.26
N GLY A 25 -3.64 -2.72 18.14
CA GLY A 25 -4.60 -1.63 17.99
C GLY A 25 -3.96 -0.25 17.85
N ARG A 26 -2.63 -0.15 17.81
CA ARG A 26 -1.94 1.15 17.69
C ARG A 26 -1.77 1.54 16.23
N ILE A 27 -1.87 2.84 15.98
CA ILE A 27 -1.51 3.41 14.69
C ILE A 27 0.00 3.39 14.56
N LYS A 28 0.50 2.82 13.46
CA LYS A 28 1.92 2.83 13.09
C LYS A 28 2.09 3.45 11.72
N LEU A 29 3.15 4.23 11.57
CA LEU A 29 3.56 4.81 10.30
C LEU A 29 4.57 3.89 9.63
N LEU A 30 4.26 3.45 8.42
CA LEU A 30 5.20 2.79 7.52
C LEU A 30 5.76 3.82 6.55
N ILE A 31 7.09 3.86 6.45
CA ILE A 31 7.81 4.72 5.51
C ILE A 31 8.28 3.86 4.34
N CYS A 32 8.03 4.31 3.11
CA CYS A 32 8.50 3.63 1.92
C CYS A 32 10.03 3.81 1.76
N PRO A 33 10.76 2.76 1.30
CA PRO A 33 10.22 1.45 0.96
C PRO A 33 10.00 0.55 2.18
N PHE A 34 8.92 -0.23 2.16
CA PHE A 34 8.67 -1.28 3.15
C PHE A 34 8.44 -2.64 2.49
N LYS A 35 8.66 -3.73 3.24
CA LYS A 35 8.58 -5.10 2.74
C LYS A 35 7.18 -5.67 2.88
N VAL A 36 6.76 -6.40 1.85
CA VAL A 36 5.51 -7.18 1.86
C VAL A 36 5.76 -8.58 1.30
N VAL A 37 4.95 -9.54 1.70
CA VAL A 37 4.91 -10.90 1.13
C VAL A 37 3.71 -11.05 0.22
N VAL A 38 3.90 -11.66 -0.94
CA VAL A 38 2.84 -11.93 -1.93
C VAL A 38 1.98 -13.11 -1.45
N LEU A 39 0.66 -12.93 -1.35
CA LEU A 39 -0.28 -13.94 -0.84
C LEU A 39 -0.79 -14.92 -1.93
N SER A 40 -0.79 -14.48 -3.19
CA SER A 40 -1.24 -15.24 -4.36
C SER A 40 -0.48 -14.81 -5.61
N ASP A 41 -0.28 -15.71 -6.58
CA ASP A 41 0.30 -15.34 -7.88
C ASP A 41 -0.52 -14.22 -8.52
N VAL A 42 0.13 -13.12 -8.89
CA VAL A 42 -0.52 -11.92 -9.44
C VAL A 42 0.40 -11.23 -10.45
N ALA A 43 -0.05 -11.19 -11.71
CA ALA A 43 0.71 -10.64 -12.83
C ALA A 43 2.15 -11.17 -12.90
N LEU A 44 3.14 -10.33 -12.51
CA LEU A 44 4.57 -10.66 -12.55
C LEU A 44 5.14 -11.20 -11.22
N LEU A 45 4.30 -11.32 -10.19
CA LEU A 45 4.71 -11.71 -8.84
C LEU A 45 4.18 -13.08 -8.47
N ASN A 46 5.01 -13.87 -7.81
CA ASN A 46 4.67 -15.23 -7.37
C ASN A 46 4.38 -15.26 -5.87
N LYS A 47 3.47 -16.14 -5.45
CA LYS A 47 3.13 -16.36 -4.04
C LYS A 47 4.38 -16.67 -3.21
N GLY A 48 4.47 -16.04 -2.04
CA GLY A 48 5.59 -16.17 -1.11
C GLY A 48 6.79 -15.28 -1.43
N GLN A 49 6.81 -14.61 -2.59
CA GLN A 49 7.86 -13.65 -2.92
C GLN A 49 7.80 -12.45 -1.97
N ILE A 50 8.97 -12.01 -1.49
CA ILE A 50 9.10 -10.77 -0.72
C ILE A 50 9.51 -9.66 -1.68
N VAL A 51 8.74 -8.57 -1.68
CA VAL A 51 8.97 -7.41 -2.54
C VAL A 51 8.97 -6.12 -1.73
N LEU A 52 9.51 -5.04 -2.30
CA LEU A 52 9.53 -3.72 -1.71
C LEU A 52 8.43 -2.85 -2.33
N VAL A 53 7.60 -2.25 -1.50
CA VAL A 53 6.64 -1.23 -1.92
C VAL A 53 7.36 0.11 -1.94
N ASN A 54 7.51 0.72 -3.12
CA ASN A 54 8.23 1.98 -3.30
C ASN A 54 7.34 3.22 -3.08
N GLU A 55 6.04 3.09 -3.38
CA GLU A 55 5.01 4.10 -3.16
C GLU A 55 3.67 3.45 -2.83
N VAL A 56 2.82 4.19 -2.13
CA VAL A 56 1.43 3.87 -1.89
C VAL A 56 0.56 4.94 -2.55
N LYS A 57 -0.46 4.52 -3.29
CA LYS A 57 -1.44 5.41 -3.93
C LYS A 57 -2.85 4.90 -3.68
N VAL A 58 -3.84 5.65 -4.12
CA VAL A 58 -5.25 5.24 -4.06
C VAL A 58 -5.91 5.42 -5.42
N THR A 59 -6.85 4.53 -5.74
CA THR A 59 -7.68 4.66 -6.95
C THR A 59 -8.79 5.70 -6.75
N LEU A 60 -9.55 6.00 -7.81
CA LEU A 60 -10.72 6.88 -7.74
C LEU A 60 -11.81 6.32 -6.82
N GLU A 61 -11.86 4.99 -6.69
CA GLU A 61 -12.74 4.25 -5.79
C GLU A 61 -12.17 4.13 -4.37
N LEU A 62 -11.11 4.89 -4.04
CA LEU A 62 -10.43 4.91 -2.74
C LEU A 62 -9.81 3.56 -2.33
N ILE A 63 -9.40 2.74 -3.29
CA ILE A 63 -8.71 1.48 -3.01
C ILE A 63 -7.20 1.73 -2.97
N THR A 64 -6.55 1.32 -1.89
CA THR A 64 -5.09 1.41 -1.76
C THR A 64 -4.38 0.51 -2.77
N VAL A 65 -3.37 1.05 -3.45
CA VAL A 65 -2.49 0.32 -4.35
C VAL A 65 -1.03 0.51 -3.95
N TYR A 66 -0.26 -0.55 -4.08
CA TYR A 66 1.19 -0.58 -3.87
C TYR A 66 1.89 -0.46 -5.21
N ILE A 67 2.86 0.44 -5.30
CA ILE A 67 3.74 0.57 -6.45
C ILE A 67 5.01 -0.23 -6.14
N ILE A 68 5.20 -1.32 -6.88
CA ILE A 68 6.34 -2.23 -6.77
C ILE A 68 7.04 -2.21 -8.13
N ASP A 69 8.29 -1.76 -8.16
CA ASP A 69 9.09 -1.60 -9.40
C ASP A 69 8.35 -0.82 -10.51
N GLY A 70 7.61 0.22 -10.11
CA GLY A 70 6.84 1.08 -11.01
C GLY A 70 5.49 0.52 -11.46
N VAL A 71 5.13 -0.70 -11.05
CA VAL A 71 3.85 -1.34 -11.38
C VAL A 71 2.90 -1.25 -10.19
N ALA A 72 1.64 -0.89 -10.45
CA ALA A 72 0.61 -0.79 -9.42
C ALA A 72 -0.09 -2.15 -9.19
N TYR A 73 -0.21 -2.53 -7.91
CA TYR A 73 -0.92 -3.73 -7.47
C TYR A 73 -1.89 -3.37 -6.35
N TYR A 74 -3.06 -4.02 -6.29
CA TYR A 74 -3.95 -3.84 -5.16
C TYR A 74 -3.35 -4.39 -3.87
N TYR A 75 -3.51 -3.64 -2.77
CA TYR A 75 -2.88 -3.97 -1.49
C TYR A 75 -3.25 -5.37 -0.96
N TYR A 76 -4.45 -5.85 -1.26
CA TYR A 76 -4.99 -7.11 -0.74
C TYR A 76 -4.31 -8.37 -1.30
N HIS A 77 -3.42 -8.24 -2.29
CA HIS A 77 -2.57 -9.34 -2.74
C HIS A 77 -1.35 -9.58 -1.84
N PHE A 78 -1.17 -8.74 -0.81
CA PHE A 78 0.04 -8.74 0.00
C PHE A 78 -0.29 -8.71 1.49
N ASP A 79 0.65 -9.20 2.28
CA ASP A 79 0.70 -8.97 3.72
C ASP A 79 1.98 -8.23 4.10
N ILE A 80 1.88 -7.35 5.09
CA ILE A 80 2.98 -6.48 5.50
C ILE A 80 3.91 -7.29 6.39
N ILE A 81 5.18 -7.39 6.00
CA ILE A 81 6.19 -8.05 6.83
C ILE A 81 6.62 -7.05 7.89
N TYR A 82 5.88 -7.05 8.99
CA TYR A 82 6.20 -6.21 10.13
C TYR A 82 7.48 -6.74 10.82
N MET A 83 8.54 -5.93 10.79
CA MET A 83 9.73 -6.12 11.62
C MET A 83 9.72 -5.03 12.69
N GLY A 84 9.16 -5.33 13.85
CA GLY A 84 9.19 -4.45 15.02
C GLY A 84 8.79 -5.17 16.29
#